data_AF-A0A200QMI3-F1
#
_entry.id   AF-A0A200QMI3-F1
#
_cell.length_a   1.000
_cell.length_b   1.000
_cell.length_c   1.000
_cell.angle_alpha   90.00
_cell.angle_beta   90.00
_cell.angle_gamma   90.00
#
_symmetry.space_group_name_H-M   'P 1'
#
loop_
_entity.id
_entity.type
_entity.pdbx_description
1 polymer ?
#
loop_
_entity_poly.entity_id
_entity_poly.type
_entity_poly.pdbx_seq_one_letter_code
_entity_poly.pdbx_strand_id
1 'polypeptide(L)'
;MTHENGNTDYLEVQYGKPVLLTGSSLPDQQNIATHPLEEKWADWLGRFEIGSVVYCAFETALKPPVGAATVEEALPEGFEERVRGRGVVCGGWVQQPQILAHPSVGCFVSHCGFGILSGGLNVPVEVERREEDGWFSKESVCNAVKMVMDEDSKIGNELRVNHCKLRELILLKQDFETSYIDSFINKLQDQLMII
;
A
#
# COMPACT_ATOMS: atom_id res chain seq x y z
N MET A 1 4.73 -8.94 -28.30
CA MET A 1 4.09 -10.01 -27.52
C MET A 1 4.89 -10.17 -26.25
N THR A 2 4.26 -9.87 -25.12
CA THR A 2 4.86 -9.59 -23.81
C THR A 2 5.26 -10.86 -23.08
N HIS A 3 6.45 -10.83 -22.46
CA HIS A 3 7.01 -11.85 -21.58
C HIS A 3 6.44 -11.72 -20.16
N GLU A 4 5.23 -12.20 -19.88
CA GLU A 4 4.66 -12.20 -18.52
C GLU A 4 4.54 -13.59 -17.86
N ASN A 5 4.73 -14.69 -18.60
CA ASN A 5 4.53 -16.06 -18.06
C ASN A 5 5.82 -16.81 -17.64
N GLY A 6 7.00 -16.16 -17.67
CA GLY A 6 8.27 -16.86 -17.46
C GLY A 6 8.45 -17.49 -16.06
N ASN A 7 7.78 -16.96 -15.04
CA ASN A 7 7.95 -17.42 -13.66
C ASN A 7 7.02 -18.59 -13.30
N THR A 8 5.80 -18.63 -13.85
CA THR A 8 4.85 -19.73 -13.60
C THR A 8 5.36 -21.01 -14.21
N ASP A 9 5.77 -20.95 -15.48
CA ASP A 9 6.20 -22.11 -16.25
C ASP A 9 7.46 -22.73 -15.61
N TYR A 10 8.36 -21.88 -15.10
CA TYR A 10 9.52 -22.33 -14.35
C TYR A 10 9.13 -23.08 -13.06
N LEU A 11 8.20 -22.55 -12.27
CA LEU A 11 7.79 -23.15 -11.00
C LEU A 11 7.02 -24.47 -11.22
N GLU A 12 6.17 -24.53 -12.25
CA GLU A 12 5.44 -25.77 -12.60
C GLU A 12 6.39 -26.88 -13.01
N VAL A 13 7.38 -26.55 -13.85
CA VAL A 13 8.42 -27.50 -14.29
C VAL A 13 9.31 -27.92 -13.13
N GLN A 14 9.75 -26.98 -12.29
CA GLN A 14 10.69 -27.25 -11.20
C GLN A 14 10.07 -28.14 -10.12
N TYR A 15 8.79 -27.94 -9.81
CA TYR A 15 8.14 -28.63 -8.69
C TYR A 15 7.16 -29.73 -9.11
N GLY A 16 6.93 -29.92 -10.42
CA GLY A 16 6.05 -30.97 -10.96
C GLY A 16 4.61 -30.85 -10.43
N LYS A 17 4.19 -29.65 -10.07
CA LYS A 17 2.88 -29.34 -9.50
C LYS A 17 2.29 -28.15 -10.23
N PRO A 18 0.96 -28.12 -10.47
CA PRO A 18 0.30 -26.92 -10.95
C PRO A 18 0.59 -25.74 -10.01
N VAL A 19 0.99 -24.60 -10.55
CA VAL A 19 1.31 -23.40 -9.78
C VAL A 19 0.27 -22.35 -10.07
N LEU A 20 -0.46 -21.99 -9.03
CA LEU A 20 -1.49 -20.97 -9.12
C LEU A 20 -0.97 -19.65 -8.56
N LEU A 21 -0.80 -18.65 -9.43
CA LEU A 21 -0.62 -17.27 -9.01
C LEU A 21 -1.99 -16.61 -8.92
N THR A 22 -2.49 -16.45 -7.70
CA THR A 22 -3.60 -15.53 -7.43
C THR A 22 -2.99 -14.17 -7.15
N GLY A 23 -3.37 -13.14 -7.93
CA GLY A 23 -3.11 -11.76 -7.54
C GLY A 23 -3.74 -11.46 -6.18
N SER A 24 -3.32 -10.37 -5.52
CA SER A 24 -3.98 -9.93 -4.30
C SER A 24 -5.46 -9.63 -4.59
N SER A 25 -6.39 -10.46 -4.10
CA SER A 25 -7.81 -10.10 -4.04
C SER A 25 -7.97 -9.04 -2.96
N LEU A 26 -8.17 -7.78 -3.32
CA LEU A 26 -8.58 -6.78 -2.35
C LEU A 26 -10.07 -7.05 -2.06
N PRO A 27 -10.50 -7.09 -0.79
CA PRO A 27 -11.92 -7.24 -0.47
C PRO A 27 -12.76 -6.15 -1.16
N ASP A 28 -14.01 -6.43 -1.51
CA ASP A 28 -14.98 -5.46 -2.09
C ASP A 28 -14.98 -4.08 -1.40
N GLN A 29 -14.67 -4.04 -0.10
CA GLN A 29 -14.53 -2.85 0.73
C GLN A 29 -13.41 -1.88 0.30
N GLN A 30 -12.55 -2.29 -0.63
CA GLN A 30 -11.48 -1.50 -1.21
C GLN A 30 -11.84 -0.90 -2.58
N ASN A 31 -13.02 -1.21 -3.14
CA ASN A 31 -13.53 -0.59 -4.35
C ASN A 31 -13.98 0.85 -4.05
N ILE A 32 -13.23 1.82 -4.56
CA ILE A 32 -13.44 3.26 -4.32
C ILE A 32 -14.78 3.79 -4.85
N ALA A 33 -15.41 3.10 -5.81
CA ALA A 33 -16.64 3.55 -6.45
C ALA A 33 -17.88 3.13 -5.66
N THR A 34 -17.82 1.98 -4.99
CA THR A 34 -18.90 1.44 -4.17
C THR A 34 -18.70 1.73 -2.68
N HIS A 35 -17.47 2.04 -2.25
CA HIS A 35 -17.11 2.34 -0.88
C HIS A 35 -16.28 3.62 -0.81
N PRO A 36 -16.92 4.80 -0.67
CA PRO A 36 -16.19 6.07 -0.55
C PRO A 36 -15.38 6.11 0.74
N LEU A 37 -14.41 7.03 0.77
CA LEU A 37 -13.60 7.30 1.95
C LEU A 37 -14.50 7.69 3.15
N GLU A 38 -14.28 7.10 4.31
CA GLU A 38 -15.00 7.44 5.54
C GLU A 38 -14.87 8.94 5.84
N GLU A 39 -15.97 9.55 6.27
CA GLU A 39 -16.07 10.99 6.51
C GLU A 39 -14.95 11.51 7.40
N LYS A 40 -14.59 10.79 8.47
CA LYS A 40 -13.49 11.19 9.38
C LYS A 40 -12.15 11.35 8.66
N TRP A 41 -11.86 10.49 7.68
CA TRP A 41 -10.62 10.53 6.92
C TRP A 41 -10.69 11.59 5.83
N ALA A 42 -11.82 11.70 5.13
CA ALA A 42 -12.05 12.74 4.14
C ALA A 42 -11.94 14.14 4.77
N ASP A 43 -12.57 14.36 5.92
CA ASP A 43 -12.54 15.63 6.66
C ASP A 43 -11.14 15.96 7.19
N TRP A 44 -10.39 14.96 7.64
CA TRP A 44 -9.03 15.17 8.12
C TRP A 44 -8.09 15.50 6.96
N LEU A 45 -8.10 14.68 5.91
CA LEU A 45 -7.26 14.84 4.72
C LEU A 45 -7.59 16.12 3.94
N GLY A 46 -8.86 16.54 3.91
CA GLY A 46 -9.32 17.75 3.22
C GLY A 46 -8.83 19.06 3.83
N ARG A 47 -8.20 19.03 5.00
CA ARG A 47 -7.61 20.20 5.66
C ARG A 47 -6.21 20.54 5.15
N PHE A 48 -5.62 19.67 4.36
CA PHE A 48 -4.23 19.77 3.91
C PHE A 48 -4.14 20.16 2.44
N GLU A 49 -3.05 20.85 2.10
CA GLU A 49 -2.76 21.21 0.71
C GLU A 49 -2.53 19.96 -0.15
N ILE A 50 -2.75 20.09 -1.46
CA ILE A 50 -2.55 19.00 -2.43
C ILE A 50 -1.12 18.48 -2.33
N GLY A 51 -0.97 17.17 -2.21
CA GLY A 51 0.33 16.50 -2.13
C GLY A 51 1.14 16.72 -0.85
N SER A 52 0.59 17.39 0.17
CA SER A 52 1.33 17.73 1.40
C SER A 52 1.31 16.64 2.49
N VAL A 53 0.44 15.64 2.37
CA VAL A 53 0.32 14.53 3.32
C VAL A 53 1.18 13.35 2.88
N VAL A 54 1.97 12.84 3.82
CA VAL A 54 2.70 11.57 3.67
C VAL A 54 1.86 10.46 4.29
N TYR A 55 1.49 9.46 3.49
CA TYR A 55 0.87 8.24 3.98
C TYR A 55 1.95 7.22 4.32
N CYS A 56 1.92 6.66 5.54
CA CYS A 56 2.84 5.63 5.98
C CYS A 56 2.05 4.34 6.29
N ALA A 57 2.35 3.24 5.60
CA ALA A 57 1.75 1.94 5.87
C ALA A 57 2.83 0.92 6.25
N PHE A 58 2.75 0.43 7.48
CA PHE A 58 3.64 -0.63 7.99
C PHE A 58 2.90 -1.97 8.13
N GLU A 59 1.63 -2.03 7.71
CA GLU A 59 0.77 -3.22 7.69
C GLU A 59 0.93 -4.08 8.97
N THR A 60 1.03 -5.40 8.81
CA THR A 60 1.14 -6.36 9.94
C THR A 60 2.44 -6.24 10.75
N ALA A 61 3.38 -5.37 10.36
CA ALA A 61 4.60 -5.12 11.11
C ALA A 61 4.34 -4.31 12.39
N LEU A 62 3.24 -3.54 12.46
CA LEU A 62 2.83 -2.84 13.67
C LEU A 62 1.83 -3.70 14.45
N LYS A 63 2.35 -4.58 15.31
CA LYS A 63 1.54 -5.22 16.35
C LYS A 63 1.57 -4.36 17.61
N PRO A 64 0.45 -4.25 18.36
CA PRO A 64 0.48 -3.65 19.68
C PRO A 64 1.57 -4.33 20.53
N PRO A 65 2.40 -3.57 21.25
CA PRO A 65 3.40 -4.15 22.13
C PRO A 65 2.73 -4.91 23.27
N VAL A 66 3.49 -5.83 23.89
CA VAL A 66 3.02 -6.60 25.03
C VAL A 66 2.52 -5.66 26.14
N GLY A 67 1.27 -5.83 26.54
CA GLY A 67 0.61 -5.02 27.56
C GLY A 67 -0.30 -3.90 27.03
N ALA A 68 -0.36 -3.68 25.72
CA ALA A 68 -1.34 -2.78 25.08
C ALA A 68 -2.34 -3.60 24.25
N ALA A 69 -3.62 -3.21 24.27
CA ALA A 69 -4.64 -3.85 23.44
C ALA A 69 -4.63 -3.29 22.01
N THR A 70 -4.21 -2.04 21.83
CA THR A 70 -4.14 -1.34 20.54
C THR A 70 -2.81 -0.61 20.35
N VAL A 71 -2.51 -0.17 19.12
CA VAL A 71 -1.32 0.64 18.84
C VAL A 71 -1.47 2.03 19.46
N GLU A 72 -2.69 2.56 19.45
CA GLU A 72 -3.06 3.86 20.00
C GLU A 72 -2.83 3.91 21.52
N GLU A 73 -3.20 2.85 22.25
CA GLU A 73 -2.92 2.72 23.69
C GLU A 73 -1.42 2.66 24.01
N ALA A 74 -0.61 2.19 23.06
CA ALA A 74 0.84 2.10 23.21
C ALA A 74 1.58 3.41 22.88
N LEU A 75 0.87 4.45 22.44
CA LEU A 75 1.50 5.71 22.09
C LEU A 75 2.09 6.40 23.33
N PRO A 76 3.25 7.07 23.21
CA PRO A 76 3.84 7.80 24.33
C PRO A 76 2.91 8.88 24.86
N GLU A 77 2.95 9.14 26.17
CA GLU A 77 2.20 10.23 26.79
C GLU A 77 2.42 11.57 26.05
N GLY A 78 1.34 12.30 25.82
CA GLY A 78 1.35 13.58 25.10
C GLY A 78 1.56 13.46 23.59
N PHE A 79 1.62 12.26 23.00
CA PHE A 79 1.89 12.09 21.57
C PHE A 79 0.79 12.72 20.72
N GLU A 80 -0.46 12.43 21.02
CA GLU A 80 -1.61 12.95 20.26
C GLU A 80 -1.66 14.48 20.29
N GLU A 81 -1.36 15.10 21.43
CA GLU A 81 -1.28 16.55 21.58
C GLU A 81 -0.16 17.14 20.74
N ARG A 82 1.02 16.49 20.70
CA ARG A 82 2.17 16.95 19.90
C ARG A 82 1.90 16.88 18.40
N VAL A 83 1.10 15.93 17.94
CA VAL A 83 0.78 15.74 16.51
C VAL A 83 -0.60 16.30 16.13
N ARG A 84 -1.35 16.85 17.08
CA ARG A 84 -2.71 17.35 16.86
C ARG A 84 -2.74 18.31 15.66
N GLY A 85 -3.65 18.04 14.73
CA GLY A 85 -3.87 18.86 13.53
C GLY A 85 -2.84 18.65 12.41
N ARG A 86 -1.82 17.83 12.60
CA ARG A 86 -0.75 17.57 11.60
C ARG A 86 -0.42 16.10 11.40
N GLY A 87 -0.88 15.20 12.28
CA GLY A 87 -0.67 13.77 12.15
C GLY A 87 -1.74 12.96 12.89
N VAL A 88 -1.91 11.71 12.46
CA VAL A 88 -2.80 10.73 13.06
C VAL A 88 -2.14 9.36 12.96
N VAL A 89 -2.32 8.52 13.97
CA VAL A 89 -1.90 7.11 13.97
C VAL A 89 -3.17 6.26 14.02
N CYS A 90 -3.21 5.22 13.19
CA CYS A 90 -4.28 4.23 13.21
C CYS A 90 -3.63 2.84 13.20
N GLY A 91 -3.86 2.06 14.26
CA GLY A 91 -3.49 0.65 14.35
C GLY A 91 -4.55 -0.29 13.79
N GLY A 92 -5.72 0.24 13.44
CA GLY A 92 -6.82 -0.49 12.85
C GLY A 92 -6.81 -0.53 11.33
N TRP A 93 -7.87 -1.11 10.77
CA TRP A 93 -8.10 -1.12 9.34
C TRP A 93 -8.42 0.29 8.81
N VAL A 94 -7.93 0.59 7.60
CA VAL A 94 -8.24 1.82 6.85
C VAL A 94 -8.50 1.51 5.38
N GLN A 95 -9.24 2.40 4.72
CA GLN A 95 -9.51 2.38 3.28
C GLN A 95 -8.28 2.86 2.49
N GLN A 96 -7.20 2.06 2.50
CA GLN A 96 -5.90 2.44 1.93
C GLN A 96 -5.98 2.92 0.47
N PRO A 97 -6.68 2.25 -0.46
CA PRO A 97 -6.78 2.76 -1.84
C PRO A 97 -7.45 4.14 -1.92
N GLN A 98 -8.50 4.37 -1.14
CA GLN A 98 -9.21 5.64 -1.05
C GLN A 98 -8.32 6.74 -0.46
N ILE A 99 -7.51 6.42 0.56
CA ILE A 99 -6.54 7.36 1.14
C ILE A 99 -5.46 7.70 0.10
N LEU A 100 -4.88 6.70 -0.55
CA LEU A 100 -3.87 6.89 -1.60
C LEU A 100 -4.41 7.65 -2.82
N ALA A 101 -5.73 7.59 -3.07
CA ALA A 101 -6.37 8.35 -4.13
C ALA A 101 -6.70 9.81 -3.75
N HIS A 102 -6.64 10.16 -2.46
CA HIS A 102 -7.02 11.49 -1.99
C HIS A 102 -5.99 12.55 -2.43
N PRO A 103 -6.41 13.72 -2.95
CA PRO A 103 -5.49 14.70 -3.55
C PRO A 103 -4.48 15.30 -2.58
N SER A 104 -4.78 15.37 -1.28
CA SER A 104 -3.81 15.86 -0.29
C SER A 104 -2.68 14.88 0.00
N VAL A 105 -2.83 13.59 -0.32
CA VAL A 105 -1.74 12.62 -0.21
C VAL A 105 -0.82 12.78 -1.42
N GLY A 106 0.48 12.97 -1.14
CA GLY A 106 1.49 13.18 -2.18
C GLY A 106 2.58 12.12 -2.21
N CYS A 107 2.80 11.43 -1.09
CA CYS A 107 3.87 10.46 -0.93
C CYS A 107 3.40 9.24 -0.15
N PHE A 108 4.01 8.10 -0.47
CA PHE A 108 3.76 6.84 0.22
C PHE A 108 5.07 6.28 0.80
N VAL A 109 5.04 5.89 2.07
CA VAL A 109 6.14 5.23 2.79
C VAL A 109 5.64 3.84 3.20
N SER A 110 6.39 2.80 2.85
CA SER A 110 6.03 1.42 3.21
C SER A 110 7.25 0.62 3.68
N HIS A 111 7.01 -0.51 4.33
CA HIS A 111 8.04 -1.45 4.77
C HIS A 111 8.26 -2.64 3.83
N CYS A 112 7.32 -2.90 2.93
CA CYS A 112 7.45 -3.85 1.86
C CYS A 112 7.56 -3.02 0.58
N GLY A 113 8.64 -3.20 -0.18
CA GLY A 113 8.70 -2.71 -1.55
C GLY A 113 7.41 -3.12 -2.24
N PHE A 114 6.57 -2.16 -2.61
CA PHE A 114 5.25 -2.41 -3.18
C PHE A 114 5.43 -2.84 -4.63
N GLY A 115 6.02 -4.02 -4.82
CA GLY A 115 6.00 -4.74 -6.08
C GLY A 115 4.65 -5.42 -6.20
N ILE A 116 3.94 -5.12 -7.29
CA ILE A 116 2.77 -5.87 -7.81
C ILE A 116 1.38 -5.33 -7.42
N LEU A 117 1.23 -4.05 -7.06
CA LEU A 117 -0.09 -3.39 -7.07
C LEU A 117 -0.11 -2.06 -7.88
N SER A 118 1.05 -1.64 -8.41
CA SER A 118 1.22 -0.33 -9.04
C SER A 118 1.41 -0.37 -10.56
N GLY A 119 1.11 -1.49 -11.24
CA GLY A 119 1.35 -1.62 -12.68
C GLY A 119 2.82 -1.43 -13.09
N GLY A 120 3.76 -1.71 -12.18
CA GLY A 120 5.20 -1.54 -12.39
C GLY A 120 5.77 -0.18 -11.94
N LEU A 121 4.99 0.68 -11.28
CA LEU A 121 5.49 1.95 -10.76
C LEU A 121 6.23 1.77 -9.43
N ASN A 122 7.40 2.39 -9.30
CA ASN A 122 8.08 2.55 -8.02
C ASN A 122 7.41 3.69 -7.24
N VAL A 123 6.50 3.37 -6.31
CA VAL A 123 5.66 4.37 -5.62
C VAL A 123 6.08 4.61 -4.17
N PRO A 124 6.25 3.58 -3.33
CA PRO A 124 6.66 3.83 -1.95
C PRO A 124 8.17 3.95 -1.84
N VAL A 125 8.61 4.79 -0.92
CA VAL A 125 9.93 4.61 -0.30
C VAL A 125 9.86 3.44 0.67
N GLU A 126 10.84 2.55 0.58
CA GLU A 126 11.02 1.47 1.57
C GLU A 126 11.73 2.00 2.81
N VAL A 127 11.18 1.69 3.99
CA VAL A 127 11.83 1.99 5.27
C VAL A 127 12.72 0.83 5.67
N GLU A 128 14.01 1.12 5.85
CA GLU A 128 14.96 0.16 6.39
C GLU A 128 14.53 -0.31 7.79
N ARG A 129 14.55 -1.63 7.97
CA ARG A 129 14.31 -2.31 9.24
C ARG A 129 15.52 -3.13 9.64
N ARG A 130 15.72 -3.30 10.94
CA ARG A 130 16.77 -4.17 11.47
C ARG A 130 16.45 -5.62 11.14
N GLU A 131 17.43 -6.38 10.68
CA GLU A 131 17.25 -7.79 10.29
C GLU A 131 16.89 -8.70 11.46
N GLU A 132 17.44 -8.42 12.66
CA GLU A 132 17.30 -9.29 13.84
C GLU A 132 15.86 -9.39 14.38
N ASP A 133 15.16 -8.27 14.45
CA ASP A 133 13.86 -8.14 15.12
C ASP A 133 12.79 -7.49 14.23
N GLY A 134 13.15 -7.05 13.02
CA GLY A 134 12.25 -6.32 12.12
C GLY A 134 11.94 -4.89 12.59
N TRP A 135 12.65 -4.35 13.57
CA TRP A 135 12.39 -3.04 14.15
C TRP A 135 12.72 -1.89 13.19
N PHE A 136 11.83 -0.91 13.11
CA PHE A 136 12.06 0.37 12.43
C PHE A 136 12.59 1.40 13.42
N SER A 137 13.78 1.95 13.17
CA SER A 137 14.30 3.00 14.01
C SER A 137 13.59 4.33 13.69
N LYS A 138 13.52 5.22 14.68
CA LYS A 138 13.07 6.60 14.46
C LYS A 138 13.86 7.25 13.31
N GLU A 139 15.15 6.97 13.23
CA GLU A 139 16.02 7.52 12.20
C GLU A 139 15.66 7.00 10.80
N SER A 140 15.45 5.69 10.63
CA SER A 140 15.10 5.12 9.32
C SER A 140 13.75 5.65 8.82
N VAL A 141 12.74 5.71 9.70
CA VAL A 141 11.44 6.31 9.36
C VAL A 141 11.58 7.79 9.01
N CYS A 142 12.31 8.57 9.81
CA CYS A 142 12.53 9.99 9.55
C CYS A 142 13.27 10.24 8.23
N ASN A 143 14.27 9.42 7.90
CA ASN A 143 15.04 9.55 6.67
C ASN A 143 14.17 9.23 5.44
N ALA A 144 13.35 8.17 5.51
CA ALA A 144 12.40 7.85 4.45
C ALA A 144 11.40 9.01 4.20
N VAL A 145 10.81 9.56 5.27
CA VAL A 145 9.90 10.71 5.18
C VAL A 145 10.59 11.94 4.62
N LYS A 146 11.82 12.26 5.07
CA LYS A 146 12.59 13.39 4.55
C LYS A 146 12.87 13.24 3.07
N MET A 147 13.27 12.04 2.62
CA MET A 147 13.59 11.79 1.22
C MET A 147 12.40 12.00 0.28
N VAL A 148 11.18 11.65 0.71
CA VAL A 148 9.97 11.85 -0.11
C VAL A 148 9.42 13.28 -0.02
N MET A 149 9.75 14.02 1.04
CA MET A 149 9.29 15.42 1.21
C MET A 149 10.29 16.45 0.72
N ASP A 150 11.55 16.07 0.47
CA ASP A 150 12.56 16.95 -0.07
C ASP A 150 12.22 17.31 -1.54
N GLU A 151 12.06 18.60 -1.81
CA GLU A 151 11.74 19.13 -3.14
C GLU A 151 12.94 19.02 -4.09
N ASP A 152 14.16 19.06 -3.54
CA ASP A 152 15.41 18.94 -4.29
C ASP A 152 15.83 17.47 -4.52
N SER A 153 15.16 16.54 -3.83
CA SER A 153 15.41 15.10 -3.97
C SER A 153 14.91 14.60 -5.33
N LYS A 154 15.83 14.14 -6.19
CA LYS A 154 15.49 13.50 -7.48
C LYS A 154 14.61 12.26 -7.27
N ILE A 155 14.95 11.45 -6.28
CA ILE A 155 14.19 10.24 -5.93
C ILE A 155 12.81 10.64 -5.39
N GLY A 156 12.74 11.63 -4.50
CA GLY A 156 11.48 12.15 -3.96
C GLY A 156 10.56 12.68 -5.06
N ASN A 157 11.10 13.44 -6.01
CA ASN A 157 10.37 13.92 -7.18
C ASN A 157 9.79 12.77 -8.02
N GLU A 158 10.59 11.74 -8.30
CA GLU A 158 10.14 10.56 -9.04
C GLU A 158 9.00 9.82 -8.30
N LEU A 159 9.16 9.61 -6.99
CA LEU A 159 8.14 8.95 -6.16
C LEU A 159 6.83 9.75 -6.12
N ARG A 160 6.89 11.08 -6.02
CA ARG A 160 5.70 11.96 -6.09
C ARG A 160 5.00 11.88 -7.46
N VAL A 161 5.77 11.89 -8.55
CA VAL A 161 5.22 11.72 -9.90
C VAL A 161 4.56 10.34 -10.04
N ASN A 162 5.19 9.29 -9.53
CA ASN A 162 4.65 7.94 -9.57
C ASN A 162 3.42 7.80 -8.66
N HIS A 163 3.35 8.51 -7.54
CA HIS A 163 2.16 8.59 -6.70
C HIS A 163 1.00 9.27 -7.43
N CYS A 164 1.24 10.35 -8.18
CA CYS A 164 0.21 10.97 -9.04
C CYS A 164 -0.34 9.98 -10.07
N LYS A 165 0.52 9.21 -10.74
CA LYS A 165 0.10 8.15 -11.67
C LYS A 165 -0.69 7.04 -10.97
N LEU A 166 -0.24 6.61 -9.78
CA LEU A 166 -0.95 5.63 -8.98
C LEU A 166 -2.37 6.12 -8.65
N ARG A 167 -2.51 7.38 -8.22
CA ARG A 167 -3.82 7.98 -7.97
C ARG A 167 -4.72 7.92 -9.20
N GLU A 168 -4.21 8.31 -10.38
CA GLU A 168 -4.97 8.20 -11.63
C GLU A 168 -5.38 6.75 -11.92
N LEU A 169 -4.47 5.79 -11.72
CA LEU A 169 -4.78 4.37 -11.90
C LEU A 169 -5.86 3.89 -10.93
N ILE A 170 -5.80 4.26 -9.65
CA ILE A 170 -6.82 3.90 -8.65
C ILE A 170 -8.18 4.49 -9.05
N LEU A 171 -8.21 5.75 -9.50
CA LEU A 171 -9.45 6.43 -9.92
C LEU A 171 -10.03 5.88 -11.24
N LEU A 172 -9.17 5.50 -12.19
CA LEU A 172 -9.58 4.99 -13.50
C LEU A 172 -9.94 3.50 -13.47
N LYS A 173 -9.28 2.72 -12.62
CA LYS A 173 -9.50 1.29 -12.52
C LYS A 173 -10.50 1.00 -11.41
N GLN A 174 -11.79 1.17 -11.74
CA GLN A 174 -12.89 0.56 -10.99
C GLN A 174 -12.78 -0.98 -10.91
N ASP A 175 -11.94 -1.58 -11.77
CA ASP A 175 -11.88 -3.01 -12.09
C ASP A 175 -10.45 -3.58 -12.09
N PHE A 176 -9.55 -3.13 -11.20
CA PHE A 176 -8.18 -3.69 -11.14
C PHE A 176 -8.17 -5.21 -10.82
N GLU A 177 -9.29 -5.73 -10.30
CA GLU A 177 -9.38 -7.08 -9.74
C GLU A 177 -10.11 -8.08 -10.65
N THR A 178 -11.10 -7.61 -11.39
CA THR A 178 -11.99 -8.44 -12.19
C THR A 178 -11.21 -9.17 -13.28
N SER A 179 -10.23 -8.53 -13.94
CA SER A 179 -9.47 -9.21 -15.01
C SER A 179 -8.62 -10.40 -14.52
N TYR A 180 -8.09 -10.34 -13.30
CA TYR A 180 -7.26 -11.42 -12.75
C TYR A 180 -8.11 -12.56 -12.21
N ILE A 181 -9.21 -12.25 -11.52
CA ILE A 181 -10.16 -13.25 -11.02
C ILE A 181 -10.89 -13.92 -12.19
N ASP A 182 -11.30 -13.18 -13.22
CA ASP A 182 -11.91 -13.74 -14.42
C ASP A 182 -10.92 -14.65 -15.17
N SER A 183 -9.66 -14.22 -15.33
CA SER A 183 -8.62 -15.08 -15.90
C SER A 183 -8.36 -16.33 -15.05
N PHE A 184 -8.49 -16.22 -13.73
CA PHE A 184 -8.35 -17.33 -12.79
C PHE A 184 -9.51 -18.33 -12.91
N ILE A 185 -10.75 -17.85 -12.89
CA ILE A 185 -11.95 -18.66 -13.03
C ILE A 185 -11.93 -19.37 -14.39
N ASN A 186 -11.58 -18.67 -15.47
CA ASN A 186 -11.48 -19.27 -16.80
C ASN A 186 -10.43 -20.39 -16.84
N LYS A 187 -9.25 -20.20 -16.24
CA LYS A 187 -8.22 -21.26 -16.16
C LYS A 187 -8.65 -22.47 -15.33
N LEU A 188 -9.37 -22.25 -14.23
CA LEU A 188 -9.93 -23.35 -13.43
C LEU A 188 -11.01 -24.12 -14.19
N GLN A 189 -11.86 -23.42 -14.95
CA GLN A 189 -12.88 -24.05 -15.80
C GLN A 189 -12.24 -24.90 -16.91
N ASP A 190 -11.18 -24.40 -17.55
CA ASP A 190 -10.42 -25.15 -18.56
C ASP A 190 -9.79 -26.43 -17.99
N GLN A 191 -9.26 -26.38 -16.76
CA GLN A 191 -8.69 -27.57 -16.10
C GLN A 191 -9.74 -28.60 -15.69
N LEU A 192 -10.95 -28.17 -15.32
CA LEU A 192 -12.06 -29.06 -14.94
C LEU A 192 -12.77 -29.69 -16.15
N MET A 193 -12.66 -29.10 -17.35
CA MET A 193 -13.18 -29.67 -18.60
C MET A 193 -12.30 -30.77 -19.23
N ILE A 194 -11.15 -31.10 -18.61
CA ILE A 194 -10.20 -32.12 -19.09
C ILE A 194 -10.39 -33.48 -18.35
N ILE A 195 -11.40 -33.61 -17.47
CA ILE A 195 -11.74 -34.85 -16.76
C ILE A 195 -12.87 -35.61 -17.46
#